data_AF-A0A3N5VY00-F1
#
_entry.id   AF-A0A3N5VY00-F1
#
_cell.length_a   1.000
_cell.length_b   1.000
_cell.length_c   1.000
_cell.angle_alpha   90.00
_cell.angle_beta   90.00
_cell.angle_gamma   90.00
#
_symmetry.space_group_name_H-M   'P 1'
#
loop_
_entity.id
_entity.type
_entity.pdbx_description
1 polymer ?
#
loop_
_entity_poly.entity_id
_entity_poly.type
_entity_poly.pdbx_seq_one_letter_code
_entity_poly.pdbx_strand_id
1 'polypeptide(L)'
;MPYIENPKTKGSGIVCCIPQKGHCPNKCPECFFQNGRSYLEPLADNLPNMPDPAQVNALGQVVRVNDGNDSNVQKEVVLPQTECYRDKFYNTAIPDLDFPGVVARAYAGGQCTETKRQMPVVLTINPGRLCDERFFTLEDCLGEGMVNGTDPALVKYLVPPVNLMFVRLLVSPFNTELVARAIRHWTDWEIPVVLTFMAYHKEPRLQTVRCGTPCDEAAQGWTERRRTLNTYWAVEAETWASIMYAYRKNKLVYSCGEGMNGSVKCRQCGNCLREYFATKLRIADASCR
;
A
#
# COMPACT_ATOMS: atom_id res chain seq x y z
N MET A 1 18.88 9.84 16.02
CA MET A 1 19.24 8.91 14.95
C MET A 1 19.05 9.64 13.62
N PRO A 2 20.02 9.60 12.69
CA PRO A 2 19.81 10.13 11.36
C PRO A 2 18.71 9.34 10.63
N TYR A 3 17.96 10.01 9.78
CA TYR A 3 16.97 9.36 8.91
C TYR A 3 17.64 8.35 7.97
N ILE A 4 17.02 7.17 7.81
CA ILE A 4 17.47 6.14 6.87
C ILE A 4 16.51 6.09 5.69
N GLU A 5 17.01 6.44 4.50
CA GLU A 5 16.22 6.46 3.26
C GLU A 5 15.91 5.04 2.76
N ASN A 6 14.66 4.77 2.36
CA ASN A 6 14.33 3.53 1.68
C ASN A 6 15.01 3.47 0.28
N PRO A 7 15.87 2.47 0.01
CA PRO A 7 16.52 2.33 -1.30
C PRO A 7 15.56 2.28 -2.50
N LYS A 8 14.33 1.79 -2.29
CA LYS A 8 13.29 1.69 -3.33
C LYS A 8 12.75 3.06 -3.74
N THR A 9 12.69 4.03 -2.83
CA THR A 9 12.11 5.36 -3.09
C THR A 9 13.17 6.39 -3.47
N LYS A 10 14.46 6.05 -3.39
CA LYS A 10 15.55 6.97 -3.75
C LYS A 10 15.39 7.57 -5.15
N GLY A 11 15.36 8.90 -5.20
CA GLY A 11 15.20 9.68 -6.43
C GLY A 11 13.82 9.57 -7.08
N SER A 12 12.80 9.12 -6.35
CA SER A 12 11.43 9.02 -6.88
C SER A 12 10.54 10.23 -6.57
N GLY A 13 11.02 11.19 -5.78
CA GLY A 13 10.18 12.25 -5.21
C GLY A 13 9.35 11.81 -4.00
N ILE A 14 9.43 10.53 -3.61
CA ILE A 14 8.80 9.98 -2.41
C ILE A 14 9.87 9.75 -1.35
N VAL A 15 9.56 10.15 -0.11
CA VAL A 15 10.30 9.74 1.10
C VAL A 15 9.38 8.91 1.99
N CYS A 16 9.94 7.94 2.70
CA CYS A 16 9.17 7.09 3.60
C CYS A 16 9.31 7.59 5.03
N CYS A 17 8.25 7.46 5.83
CA CYS A 17 8.34 7.67 7.27
C CYS A 17 7.64 6.55 8.04
N ILE A 18 8.15 6.25 9.24
CA ILE A 18 7.55 5.31 10.19
C ILE A 18 7.55 6.00 11.57
N PRO A 19 6.42 6.64 11.97
CA PRO A 19 6.30 7.35 13.24
C PRO A 19 6.30 6.44 14.48
N GLN A 20 5.90 5.18 14.32
CA GLN A 20 5.77 4.25 15.45
C GLN A 20 7.10 3.61 15.82
N LYS A 21 7.21 3.21 17.09
CA LYS A 21 8.30 2.38 17.60
C LYS A 21 7.90 0.91 17.63
N GLY A 22 8.90 0.05 17.50
CA GLY A 22 8.77 -1.39 17.71
C GLY A 22 8.14 -2.15 16.54
N HIS A 23 7.72 -3.37 16.88
CA HIS A 23 7.18 -4.34 15.93
C HIS A 23 5.69 -4.10 15.66
N CYS A 24 5.27 -4.27 14.40
CA CYS A 24 3.89 -4.27 13.99
C CYS A 24 3.14 -5.42 14.70
N PRO A 25 2.00 -5.13 15.35
CA PRO A 25 1.26 -6.13 16.13
C PRO A 25 0.69 -7.26 15.26
N ASN A 26 0.52 -7.04 13.94
CA ASN A 26 -0.03 -8.04 13.03
C ASN A 26 0.90 -9.25 12.82
N LYS A 27 2.21 -9.11 13.10
CA LYS A 27 3.21 -10.19 13.06
C LYS A 27 3.11 -11.11 11.83
N CYS A 28 2.83 -10.54 10.65
CA CYS A 28 2.60 -11.36 9.47
C CYS A 28 3.87 -12.14 9.09
N PRO A 29 3.81 -13.47 8.87
CA PRO A 29 4.99 -14.31 8.63
C PRO A 29 5.84 -13.86 7.43
N GLU A 30 5.21 -13.31 6.40
CA GLU A 30 5.89 -12.83 5.20
C GLU A 30 6.14 -11.31 5.19
N CYS A 31 5.80 -10.59 6.27
CA CYS A 31 6.01 -9.14 6.33
C CYS A 31 7.51 -8.80 6.27
N PHE A 32 7.93 -8.08 5.23
CA PHE A 32 9.32 -7.64 5.08
C PHE A 32 9.80 -6.83 6.30
N PHE A 33 8.93 -6.00 6.86
CA PHE A 33 9.25 -5.11 7.98
C PHE A 33 9.46 -5.85 9.31
N GLN A 34 8.77 -6.96 9.58
CA GLN A 34 8.82 -7.69 10.86
C GLN A 34 9.81 -8.87 10.88
N ASN A 35 10.27 -9.24 9.68
CA ASN A 35 11.16 -10.35 9.33
C ASN A 35 12.60 -10.37 9.87
N GLY A 36 13.13 -9.31 10.49
CA GLY A 36 14.59 -9.14 10.57
C GLY A 36 15.21 -8.75 9.21
N ARG A 37 14.39 -8.22 8.29
CA ARG A 37 14.76 -7.99 6.87
C ARG A 37 14.61 -6.55 6.43
N SER A 38 14.01 -5.72 7.27
CA SER A 38 13.84 -4.31 6.99
C SER A 38 15.18 -3.65 6.69
N TYR A 39 15.20 -2.63 5.84
CA TYR A 39 16.38 -1.77 5.70
C TYR A 39 16.64 -0.93 6.97
N LEU A 40 15.77 -1.05 7.96
CA LEU A 40 15.82 -0.41 9.28
C LEU A 40 16.23 -1.39 10.39
N GLU A 41 16.71 -2.59 10.09
CA GLU A 41 17.17 -3.49 11.15
C GLU A 41 18.47 -2.98 11.80
N PRO A 42 18.63 -3.11 13.13
CA PRO A 42 17.61 -3.55 14.09
C PRO A 42 16.52 -2.47 14.31
N LEU A 43 15.24 -2.87 14.26
CA LEU A 43 14.12 -1.93 14.37
C LEU A 43 14.12 -1.12 15.67
N ALA A 44 14.59 -1.71 16.77
CA ALA A 44 14.63 -1.06 18.09
C ALA A 44 15.49 0.20 18.10
N ASP A 45 16.55 0.22 17.30
CA ASP A 45 17.50 1.33 17.26
C ASP A 45 17.08 2.37 16.22
N ASN A 46 16.45 1.93 15.12
CA ASN A 46 16.17 2.78 13.96
C ASN A 46 14.75 3.35 13.90
N LEU A 47 13.90 3.08 14.90
CA LEU A 47 12.53 3.61 14.97
C LEU A 47 12.34 4.62 16.14
N PRO A 48 11.59 5.72 15.93
CA PRO A 48 10.90 6.09 14.70
C PRO A 48 11.88 6.55 13.61
N ASN A 49 11.54 6.28 12.35
CA ASN A 49 12.33 6.72 11.20
C ASN A 49 11.55 7.81 10.45
N MET A 50 11.79 9.06 10.84
CA MET A 50 11.06 10.24 10.34
C MET A 50 12.06 11.19 9.66
N PRO A 51 11.86 11.57 8.38
CA PRO A 51 12.72 12.55 7.71
C PRO A 51 12.49 13.96 8.28
N ASP A 52 13.48 14.86 8.15
CA ASP A 52 13.34 16.25 8.58
C ASP A 52 12.22 16.96 7.80
N PRO A 53 11.16 17.45 8.47
CA PRO A 53 10.05 18.12 7.79
C PRO A 53 10.47 19.37 7.01
N ALA A 54 11.44 20.13 7.51
CA ALA A 54 11.89 21.35 6.83
C ALA A 54 12.52 21.01 5.47
N GLN A 55 13.43 20.03 5.45
CA GLN A 55 14.04 19.53 4.22
C GLN A 55 13.00 18.96 3.25
N VAL A 56 12.12 18.07 3.72
CA VAL A 56 11.09 17.41 2.87
C VAL A 56 10.18 18.45 2.21
N ASN A 57 9.70 19.41 2.99
CA ASN A 57 8.80 20.47 2.50
C ASN A 57 9.52 21.41 1.52
N ALA A 58 10.79 21.76 1.79
CA ALA A 58 11.61 22.59 0.92
C ALA A 58 11.87 21.94 -0.45
N LEU A 59 12.07 20.61 -0.46
CA LEU A 59 12.28 19.82 -1.69
C LEU A 59 10.97 19.45 -2.40
N GLY A 60 9.80 19.76 -1.83
CA GLY A 60 8.50 19.40 -2.40
C GLY A 60 8.28 17.89 -2.53
N GLN A 61 8.90 17.10 -1.65
CA GLN A 61 8.77 15.64 -1.65
C GLN A 61 7.45 15.21 -1.02
N VAL A 62 6.93 14.06 -1.45
CA VAL A 62 5.73 13.44 -0.88
C VAL A 62 6.12 12.38 0.13
N VAL A 63 5.55 12.45 1.34
CA VAL A 63 5.78 11.48 2.40
C VAL A 63 4.81 10.32 2.29
N ARG A 64 5.35 9.11 2.12
CA ARG A 64 4.61 7.86 2.29
C ARG A 64 4.68 7.43 3.74
N VAL A 65 3.55 7.49 4.45
CA VAL A 65 3.46 7.13 5.86
C VAL A 65 3.30 5.62 6.02
N ASN A 66 4.05 5.07 6.99
CA ASN A 66 4.10 3.64 7.33
C ASN A 66 4.48 2.75 6.14
N ASP A 67 5.73 2.91 5.70
CA ASP A 67 6.33 2.03 4.72
C ASP A 67 6.68 0.66 5.32
N GLY A 68 5.84 -0.34 5.03
CA GLY A 68 6.01 -1.71 5.56
C GLY A 68 5.29 -1.96 6.90
N ASN A 69 4.69 -0.93 7.48
CA ASN A 69 3.74 -1.04 8.59
C ASN A 69 2.35 -0.58 8.11
N ASP A 70 1.34 -0.64 8.98
CA ASP A 70 -0.03 -0.22 8.67
C ASP A 70 -0.33 1.14 9.32
N SER A 71 -0.86 2.10 8.55
CA SER A 71 -1.23 3.44 9.04
C SER A 71 -2.40 3.44 10.04
N ASN A 72 -3.21 2.38 10.09
CA ASN A 72 -4.30 2.25 11.05
C ASN A 72 -3.88 1.59 12.37
N VAL A 73 -2.76 0.87 12.40
CA VAL A 73 -2.14 0.47 13.68
C VAL A 73 -1.70 1.75 14.38
N GLN A 74 -2.00 1.93 15.68
CA GLN A 74 -1.63 3.13 16.47
C GLN A 74 -1.90 4.45 15.74
N LYS A 75 -3.07 4.56 15.08
CA LYS A 75 -3.47 5.71 14.25
C LYS A 75 -3.41 7.03 15.04
N GLU A 76 -3.71 6.98 16.32
CA GLU A 76 -3.64 8.08 17.30
C GLU A 76 -2.22 8.62 17.51
N VAL A 77 -1.18 7.83 17.24
CA VAL A 77 0.23 8.27 17.23
C VAL A 77 0.65 8.73 15.84
N VAL A 78 0.19 8.02 14.80
CA VAL A 78 0.57 8.27 13.40
C VAL A 78 0.12 9.64 12.93
N LEU A 79 -1.14 9.99 13.16
CA LEU A 79 -1.73 11.22 12.63
C LEU A 79 -1.02 12.47 13.18
N PRO A 80 -0.87 12.67 14.51
CA PRO A 80 -0.22 13.86 15.03
C PRO A 80 1.26 13.97 14.62
N GLN A 81 1.99 12.86 14.62
CA GLN A 81 3.42 12.89 14.31
C GLN A 81 3.73 13.17 12.83
N THR A 82 2.78 12.91 11.94
CA THR A 82 2.93 13.16 10.50
C THR A 82 2.30 14.47 10.06
N GLU A 83 1.67 15.23 10.97
CA GLU A 83 1.02 16.50 10.66
C GLU A 83 1.99 17.53 10.06
N CYS A 84 3.25 17.51 10.51
CA CYS A 84 4.32 18.41 10.06
C CYS A 84 4.68 18.29 8.56
N TYR A 85 4.29 17.21 7.89
CA TYR A 85 4.51 17.05 6.45
C TYR A 85 3.35 17.60 5.65
N ARG A 86 3.65 18.55 4.75
CA ARG A 86 2.65 19.19 3.89
C ARG A 86 2.03 18.21 2.91
N ASP A 87 2.88 17.46 2.21
CA ASP A 87 2.48 16.52 1.17
C ASP A 87 2.72 15.10 1.68
N LYS A 88 1.65 14.40 2.08
CA LYS A 88 1.71 13.03 2.59
C LYS A 88 0.52 12.19 2.16
N PHE A 89 0.71 10.87 2.16
CA PHE A 89 -0.36 9.88 2.04
C PHE A 89 -0.12 8.68 2.96
N TYR A 90 -1.20 8.01 3.32
CA TYR A 90 -1.19 6.87 4.23
C TYR A 90 -1.27 5.56 3.46
N ASN A 91 -0.56 4.53 3.93
CA ASN A 91 -0.64 3.17 3.40
C ASN A 91 -1.22 2.25 4.48
N THR A 92 -2.27 1.51 4.15
CA THR A 92 -2.93 0.59 5.08
C THR A 92 -3.39 -0.68 4.37
N ALA A 93 -3.49 -1.77 5.11
CA ALA A 93 -4.19 -3.00 4.74
C ALA A 93 -5.45 -3.21 5.60
N ILE A 94 -5.71 -2.33 6.56
CA ILE A 94 -6.94 -2.28 7.35
C ILE A 94 -7.91 -1.33 6.64
N PRO A 95 -9.15 -1.73 6.35
CA PRO A 95 -10.08 -0.92 5.56
C PRO A 95 -10.75 0.23 6.34
N ASP A 96 -10.02 0.86 7.26
CA ASP A 96 -10.39 2.16 7.84
C ASP A 96 -9.70 3.27 7.04
N LEU A 97 -10.42 3.84 6.08
CA LEU A 97 -9.89 4.83 5.13
C LEU A 97 -10.07 6.28 5.59
N ASP A 98 -10.56 6.50 6.80
CA ASP A 98 -10.75 7.84 7.35
C ASP A 98 -9.44 8.40 7.89
N PHE A 99 -8.69 9.10 7.04
CA PHE A 99 -7.43 9.75 7.41
C PHE A 99 -7.66 11.26 7.41
N PRO A 100 -8.09 11.85 8.54
CA PRO A 100 -8.26 13.29 8.61
C PRO A 100 -6.91 13.97 8.55
N GLY A 101 -6.87 15.11 7.89
CA GLY A 101 -5.75 16.02 7.93
C GLY A 101 -6.20 17.44 8.18
N VAL A 102 -5.31 18.21 8.79
CA VAL A 102 -5.53 19.63 9.03
C VAL A 102 -4.94 20.39 7.85
N VAL A 103 -5.75 21.19 7.17
CA VAL A 103 -5.24 22.20 6.25
C VAL A 103 -5.32 23.55 6.95
N ALA A 104 -4.22 24.28 6.84
CA ALA A 104 -3.92 25.52 7.55
C ALA A 104 -5.13 26.46 7.71
N ARG A 105 -5.16 27.08 8.89
CA ARG A 105 -6.03 28.17 9.32
C ARG A 105 -6.11 29.27 8.26
N ALA A 106 -7.24 29.41 7.59
CA ALA A 106 -7.54 30.63 6.84
C ALA A 106 -7.94 31.72 7.84
N TYR A 107 -7.12 32.76 7.98
CA TYR A 107 -7.48 33.98 8.73
C TYR A 107 -8.27 34.92 7.80
N ALA A 108 -9.57 34.70 7.69
CA ALA A 108 -10.48 35.68 7.10
C ALA A 108 -11.50 36.09 8.18
N GLY A 109 -11.45 37.36 8.62
CA GLY A 109 -12.47 37.92 9.51
C GLY A 109 -12.41 37.53 10.99
N GLY A 110 -11.28 37.02 11.49
CA GLY A 110 -11.08 36.79 12.94
C GLY A 110 -11.71 35.51 13.51
N GLN A 111 -12.37 34.69 12.69
CA GLN A 111 -12.79 33.33 13.05
C GLN A 111 -11.97 32.29 12.32
N CYS A 112 -11.28 31.45 13.09
CA CYS A 112 -10.52 30.32 12.58
C CYS A 112 -11.50 29.20 12.23
N THR A 113 -11.69 28.91 10.94
CA THR A 113 -12.39 27.69 10.52
C THR A 113 -11.36 26.65 10.13
N GLU A 114 -11.16 25.66 10.99
CA GLU A 114 -10.36 24.48 10.65
C GLU A 114 -11.14 23.64 9.65
N THR A 115 -10.70 23.63 8.38
CA THR A 115 -11.24 22.69 7.41
C THR A 115 -10.47 21.38 7.51
N LYS A 116 -11.11 20.36 8.07
CA LYS A 116 -10.60 18.98 8.00
C LYS A 116 -10.62 18.56 6.55
N ARG A 117 -9.46 18.29 5.95
CA ARG A 117 -9.37 17.66 4.62
C ARG A 117 -8.99 16.22 4.79
N GLN A 118 -9.64 15.34 4.04
CA GLN A 118 -9.22 13.95 3.97
C GLN A 118 -7.83 13.87 3.32
N MET A 119 -7.00 12.98 3.84
CA MET A 119 -5.65 12.74 3.33
C MET A 119 -5.67 11.55 2.36
N PRO A 120 -4.93 11.62 1.24
CA PRO A 120 -4.86 10.51 0.30
C PRO A 120 -4.40 9.20 0.99
N VAL A 121 -5.03 8.08 0.61
CA VAL A 121 -4.77 6.77 1.20
C VAL A 121 -4.61 5.69 0.12
N VAL A 122 -3.68 4.76 0.34
CA VAL A 122 -3.53 3.53 -0.44
C VAL A 122 -4.06 2.38 0.40
N LEU A 123 -5.02 1.63 -0.15
CA LEU A 123 -5.51 0.39 0.44
C LEU A 123 -4.78 -0.79 -0.19
N THR A 124 -4.11 -1.60 0.62
CA THR A 124 -3.51 -2.86 0.20
C THR A 124 -4.45 -4.00 0.58
N ILE A 125 -4.87 -4.77 -0.41
CA ILE A 125 -5.70 -5.95 -0.16
C ILE A 125 -4.95 -7.21 -0.57
N ASN A 126 -5.36 -8.32 0.03
CA ASN A 126 -4.74 -9.65 0.06
C ASN A 126 -3.67 -9.81 1.17
N PRO A 127 -3.92 -10.60 2.26
CA PRO A 127 -3.08 -10.66 3.46
C PRO A 127 -1.80 -11.51 3.33
N GLY A 128 -1.56 -12.13 2.18
CA GLY A 128 -0.23 -12.63 1.84
C GLY A 128 0.00 -14.11 2.10
N ARG A 129 -1.05 -14.94 2.03
CA ARG A 129 -0.87 -16.38 1.77
C ARG A 129 -0.85 -16.60 0.26
N LEU A 130 -0.10 -17.61 -0.18
CA LEU A 130 0.00 -17.98 -1.59
C LEU A 130 -1.37 -18.22 -2.25
N CYS A 131 -2.29 -18.83 -1.49
CA CYS A 131 -3.59 -19.30 -1.94
C CYS A 131 -4.73 -18.64 -1.17
N ASP A 132 -4.62 -17.34 -0.87
CA ASP A 132 -5.78 -16.63 -0.34
C ASP A 132 -6.94 -16.74 -1.34
N GLU A 133 -8.10 -17.19 -0.87
CA GLU A 133 -9.32 -17.36 -1.69
C GLU A 133 -10.28 -16.17 -1.56
N ARG A 134 -9.94 -15.22 -0.68
CA ARG A 134 -10.74 -14.03 -0.36
C ARG A 134 -9.86 -12.79 -0.36
N PHE A 135 -10.40 -11.69 -0.86
CA PHE A 135 -9.81 -10.35 -0.73
C PHE A 135 -10.82 -9.46 -0.04
N PHE A 136 -10.36 -8.43 0.64
CA PHE A 136 -11.25 -7.42 1.21
C PHE A 136 -11.99 -6.67 0.09
N THR A 137 -13.28 -6.95 -0.03
CA THR A 137 -14.23 -6.07 -0.70
C THR A 137 -14.66 -4.96 0.25
N LEU A 138 -15.25 -3.89 -0.29
CA LEU A 138 -15.89 -2.87 0.55
C LEU A 138 -17.08 -3.46 1.33
N GLU A 139 -17.75 -4.46 0.75
CA GLU A 139 -18.83 -5.22 1.37
C GLU A 139 -18.35 -6.10 2.53
N ASP A 140 -17.14 -6.67 2.48
CA ASP A 140 -16.56 -7.41 3.61
C ASP A 140 -16.32 -6.52 4.83
N CYS A 141 -16.15 -5.21 4.63
CA CYS A 141 -16.07 -4.23 5.71
C CYS A 141 -17.41 -4.08 6.45
N LEU A 142 -18.51 -4.56 5.86
CA LEU A 142 -19.85 -4.62 6.47
C LEU A 142 -20.09 -5.93 7.25
N GLY A 143 -19.17 -6.91 7.17
CA GLY A 143 -19.25 -8.21 7.81
C GLY A 143 -20.16 -9.22 7.10
N GLU A 144 -19.67 -10.44 6.86
CA GLU A 144 -20.49 -11.57 6.41
C GLU A 144 -21.51 -11.94 7.51
N GLY A 145 -22.74 -11.45 7.39
CA GLY A 145 -23.84 -11.76 8.33
C GLY A 145 -24.83 -10.62 8.61
N MET A 146 -24.57 -9.39 8.16
CA MET A 146 -25.40 -8.21 8.50
C MET A 146 -26.47 -7.85 7.46
N VAL A 147 -27.15 -8.84 6.88
CA VAL A 147 -28.26 -8.60 5.93
C VAL A 147 -29.57 -8.20 6.65
N ASN A 148 -29.64 -8.21 7.99
CA ASN A 148 -30.82 -7.80 8.76
C ASN A 148 -30.48 -6.92 9.99
N GLY A 149 -29.64 -5.90 9.84
CA GLY A 149 -29.34 -4.96 10.94
C GLY A 149 -28.02 -4.22 10.82
N THR A 150 -27.62 -3.84 9.61
CA THR A 150 -26.34 -3.21 9.31
C THR A 150 -26.15 -1.96 10.18
N ASP A 151 -25.06 -1.92 10.96
CA ASP A 151 -24.66 -0.71 11.68
C ASP A 151 -24.50 0.44 10.65
N PRO A 152 -25.25 1.55 10.77
CA PRO A 152 -25.13 2.70 9.89
C PRO A 152 -23.70 3.24 9.76
N ALA A 153 -22.83 3.00 10.74
CA ALA A 153 -21.42 3.38 10.69
C ALA A 153 -20.62 2.59 9.63
N LEU A 154 -21.02 1.36 9.32
CA LEU A 154 -20.36 0.50 8.34
C LEU A 154 -20.81 0.80 6.90
N VAL A 155 -22.05 1.28 6.71
CA VAL A 155 -22.61 1.76 5.42
C VAL A 155 -21.70 2.80 4.73
N LYS A 156 -20.86 3.49 5.50
CA LYS A 156 -19.84 4.44 5.03
C LYS A 156 -18.97 3.90 3.88
N TYR A 157 -18.83 2.59 3.75
CA TYR A 157 -17.96 1.97 2.74
C TYR A 157 -18.68 1.46 1.49
N LEU A 158 -20.00 1.62 1.34
CA LEU A 158 -20.71 1.23 0.10
C LEU A 158 -20.26 2.00 -1.14
N VAL A 159 -19.64 3.16 -0.93
CA VAL A 159 -19.02 3.97 -1.98
C VAL A 159 -17.57 4.19 -1.57
N PRO A 160 -16.60 3.93 -2.47
CA PRO A 160 -15.21 4.23 -2.18
C PRO A 160 -15.01 5.71 -1.83
N PRO A 161 -14.21 6.03 -0.80
CA PRO A 161 -14.06 7.41 -0.38
C PRO A 161 -13.17 8.18 -1.37
N VAL A 162 -13.44 9.49 -1.54
CA VAL A 162 -12.76 10.36 -2.51
C VAL A 162 -11.23 10.44 -2.32
N ASN A 163 -10.75 10.16 -1.10
CA ASN A 163 -9.34 10.15 -0.76
C ASN A 163 -8.64 8.82 -1.03
N LEU A 164 -9.35 7.77 -1.45
CA LEU A 164 -8.72 6.52 -1.88
C LEU A 164 -7.96 6.76 -3.19
N MET A 165 -6.63 6.64 -3.13
CA MET A 165 -5.75 6.87 -4.27
C MET A 165 -5.88 5.76 -5.30
N PHE A 166 -5.62 4.54 -4.85
CA PHE A 166 -5.65 3.32 -5.63
C PHE A 166 -5.68 2.13 -4.68
N VAL A 167 -6.03 0.96 -5.23
CA VAL A 167 -5.94 -0.31 -4.52
C VAL A 167 -4.70 -1.07 -4.94
N ARG A 168 -3.89 -1.48 -3.98
CA ARG A 168 -2.70 -2.29 -4.20
C ARG A 168 -3.05 -3.77 -3.98
N LEU A 169 -2.94 -4.57 -5.03
CA LEU A 169 -3.13 -6.03 -4.96
C LEU A 169 -1.79 -6.73 -4.81
N LEU A 170 -1.67 -7.64 -3.85
CA LEU A 170 -0.56 -8.60 -3.83
C LEU A 170 -0.87 -9.77 -4.77
N VAL A 171 0.01 -9.99 -5.75
CA VAL A 171 -0.20 -10.95 -6.85
C VAL A 171 0.85 -12.07 -6.79
N SER A 172 0.38 -13.29 -7.00
CA SER A 172 1.19 -14.49 -7.25
C SER A 172 0.58 -15.26 -8.43
N PRO A 173 1.29 -16.24 -9.02
CA PRO A 173 0.72 -17.12 -10.02
C PRO A 173 -0.45 -17.97 -9.50
N PHE A 174 -0.59 -18.11 -8.17
CA PHE A 174 -1.59 -18.98 -7.54
C PHE A 174 -2.90 -18.27 -7.19
N ASN A 175 -2.97 -16.95 -7.30
CA ASN A 175 -4.14 -16.17 -6.93
C ASN A 175 -4.71 -15.34 -8.10
N THR A 176 -4.41 -15.70 -9.34
CA THR A 176 -4.78 -14.93 -10.53
C THR A 176 -6.29 -14.77 -10.70
N GLU A 177 -7.09 -15.76 -10.31
CA GLU A 177 -8.56 -15.67 -10.34
C GLU A 177 -9.08 -14.66 -9.31
N LEU A 178 -8.54 -14.69 -8.09
CA LEU A 178 -8.84 -13.70 -7.05
C LEU A 178 -8.50 -12.29 -7.52
N VAL A 179 -7.32 -12.13 -8.11
CA VAL A 179 -6.82 -10.87 -8.66
C VAL A 179 -7.74 -10.37 -9.78
N ALA A 180 -8.21 -11.25 -10.67
CA ALA A 180 -9.14 -10.87 -11.74
C ALA A 180 -10.49 -10.35 -11.19
N ARG A 181 -11.02 -11.00 -10.15
CA ARG A 181 -12.25 -10.55 -9.46
C ARG A 181 -12.05 -9.19 -8.78
N ALA A 182 -10.95 -9.02 -8.06
CA ALA A 182 -10.62 -7.76 -7.39
C ALA A 182 -10.41 -6.61 -8.38
N ILE A 183 -9.67 -6.85 -9.48
CA ILE A 183 -9.49 -5.86 -10.54
C ILE A 183 -10.84 -5.41 -11.06
N ARG A 184 -11.72 -6.34 -11.45
CA ARG A 184 -13.05 -6.01 -11.97
C ARG A 184 -13.81 -5.12 -11.00
N HIS A 185 -13.95 -5.56 -9.76
CA HIS A 185 -14.66 -4.82 -8.72
C HIS A 185 -14.16 -3.38 -8.58
N TRP A 186 -12.85 -3.17 -8.39
CA TRP A 186 -12.31 -1.83 -8.17
C TRP A 186 -12.29 -0.96 -9.42
N THR A 187 -12.07 -1.54 -10.60
CA THR A 187 -12.07 -0.76 -11.85
C THR A 187 -13.48 -0.38 -12.32
N ASP A 188 -14.51 -1.13 -11.92
CA ASP A 188 -15.92 -0.74 -12.15
C ASP A 188 -16.29 0.54 -11.38
N TRP A 189 -15.60 0.81 -10.27
CA TRP A 189 -15.66 2.07 -9.52
C TRP A 189 -14.68 3.15 -10.02
N GLU A 190 -14.06 2.94 -11.18
CA GLU A 190 -13.01 3.81 -11.75
C GLU A 190 -11.80 4.01 -10.81
N ILE A 191 -11.52 3.04 -9.93
CA ILE A 191 -10.37 3.10 -9.02
C ILE A 191 -9.16 2.41 -9.66
N PRO A 192 -8.01 3.09 -9.74
CA PRO A 192 -6.79 2.46 -10.21
C PRO A 192 -6.40 1.27 -9.34
N VAL A 193 -5.92 0.22 -9.99
CA VAL A 193 -5.42 -1.00 -9.34
C VAL A 193 -3.94 -1.16 -9.65
N VAL A 194 -3.13 -1.31 -8.60
CA VAL A 194 -1.68 -1.46 -8.70
C VAL A 194 -1.26 -2.84 -8.22
N LEU A 195 -0.84 -3.69 -9.16
CA LEU A 195 -0.40 -5.06 -8.91
C LEU A 195 1.04 -5.07 -8.37
N THR A 196 1.22 -5.56 -7.15
CA THR A 196 2.53 -5.81 -6.54
C THR A 196 2.77 -7.30 -6.51
N PHE A 197 3.75 -7.76 -7.29
CA PHE A 197 4.09 -9.18 -7.30
C PHE A 197 4.79 -9.57 -6.00
N MET A 198 4.33 -10.64 -5.39
CA MET A 198 4.84 -11.13 -4.12
C MET A 198 6.26 -11.66 -4.26
N ALA A 199 7.02 -11.54 -3.17
CA ALA A 199 8.32 -12.16 -3.02
C ALA A 199 8.29 -13.02 -1.75
N TYR A 200 8.78 -14.25 -1.85
CA TYR A 200 8.75 -15.23 -0.76
C TYR A 200 10.16 -15.52 -0.28
N HIS A 201 10.34 -15.68 1.01
CA HIS A 201 11.67 -15.96 1.56
C HIS A 201 11.97 -17.45 1.69
N LYS A 202 10.93 -18.26 1.76
CA LYS A 202 11.03 -19.70 1.62
C LYS A 202 10.73 -20.05 0.18
N GLU A 203 11.36 -21.11 -0.31
CA GLU A 203 11.04 -21.66 -1.62
C GLU A 203 9.52 -21.88 -1.71
N PRO A 204 8.83 -21.37 -2.75
CA PRO A 204 7.38 -21.51 -2.89
C PRO A 204 6.91 -22.96 -2.79
N ARG A 205 7.73 -23.92 -3.27
CA ARG A 205 7.47 -25.38 -3.13
C ARG A 205 7.23 -25.83 -1.69
N LEU A 206 7.92 -25.23 -0.72
CA LEU A 206 7.77 -25.59 0.69
C LEU A 206 6.49 -25.03 1.31
N GLN A 207 5.88 -24.03 0.67
CA GLN A 207 4.63 -23.43 1.14
C GLN A 207 3.40 -24.08 0.50
N THR A 208 3.50 -24.61 -0.72
CA THR A 208 2.39 -25.30 -1.42
C THR A 208 1.98 -26.62 -0.77
N VAL A 209 2.88 -27.30 -0.05
CA VAL A 209 2.54 -28.46 0.79
C VAL A 209 1.46 -28.12 1.83
N ARG A 210 1.33 -26.84 2.23
CA ARG A 210 0.31 -26.40 3.21
C ARG A 210 -1.04 -26.02 2.61
N CYS A 211 -1.14 -25.73 1.30
CA CYS A 211 -2.40 -25.31 0.67
C CYS A 211 -3.17 -26.47 0.00
N GLY A 212 -2.84 -27.72 0.34
CA GLY A 212 -3.56 -28.90 -0.12
C GLY A 212 -3.41 -29.25 -1.60
N THR A 213 -2.63 -28.46 -2.37
CA THR A 213 -2.37 -28.70 -3.78
C THR A 213 -0.87 -29.02 -3.97
N PRO A 214 -0.49 -30.31 -4.08
CA PRO A 214 0.87 -30.66 -4.44
C PRO A 214 1.09 -30.28 -5.91
N CYS A 215 2.11 -29.49 -6.21
CA CYS A 215 2.49 -29.29 -7.60
C CYS A 215 4.00 -29.06 -7.71
N ASP A 216 4.66 -29.98 -8.41
CA ASP A 216 5.99 -29.75 -8.98
C ASP A 216 5.96 -28.57 -9.99
N GLU A 217 4.76 -28.23 -10.50
CA GLU A 217 4.46 -27.03 -11.30
C GLU A 217 4.50 -25.72 -10.50
N ALA A 218 4.39 -25.73 -9.15
CA ALA A 218 4.42 -24.50 -8.35
C ALA A 218 5.76 -23.76 -8.35
N ALA A 219 6.86 -24.41 -8.73
CA ALA A 219 8.12 -23.72 -8.91
C ALA A 219 8.26 -23.04 -10.26
N GLN A 220 7.42 -23.40 -11.25
CA GLN A 220 7.47 -22.76 -12.56
C GLN A 220 7.04 -21.31 -12.39
N GLY A 221 7.82 -20.39 -12.96
CA GLY A 221 7.56 -18.96 -12.83
C GLY A 221 8.14 -18.29 -11.59
N TRP A 222 9.05 -18.94 -10.85
CA TRP A 222 9.76 -18.36 -9.72
C TRP A 222 11.28 -18.47 -9.89
N THR A 223 11.98 -17.37 -9.62
CA THR A 223 13.44 -17.31 -9.63
C THR A 223 13.98 -16.81 -8.29
N GLU A 224 15.01 -17.46 -7.77
CA GLU A 224 15.72 -16.97 -6.58
C GLU A 224 16.53 -15.72 -6.94
N ARG A 225 16.39 -14.69 -6.11
CA ARG A 225 17.11 -13.43 -6.22
C ARG A 225 17.79 -13.12 -4.90
N ARG A 226 18.86 -12.33 -4.97
CA ARG A 226 19.61 -11.88 -3.80
C ARG A 226 19.58 -10.36 -3.71
N ARG A 227 19.20 -9.83 -2.55
CA ARG A 227 19.33 -8.41 -2.19
C ARG A 227 20.29 -8.28 -1.03
N THR A 228 21.42 -7.61 -1.24
CA THR A 228 22.49 -7.30 -0.26
C THR A 228 22.86 -8.46 0.68
N LEU A 229 21.98 -8.82 1.63
CA LEU A 229 22.16 -9.87 2.63
C LEU A 229 21.17 -11.04 2.53
N ASN A 230 20.01 -10.90 1.86
CA ASN A 230 18.92 -11.87 1.90
C ASN A 230 18.60 -12.43 0.50
N THR A 231 18.39 -13.75 0.42
CA THR A 231 17.75 -14.36 -0.74
C THR A 231 16.23 -14.33 -0.61
N TYR A 232 15.55 -14.31 -1.75
CA TYR A 232 14.10 -14.36 -1.85
C TYR A 232 13.71 -14.86 -3.25
N TRP A 233 12.58 -15.53 -3.33
CA TRP A 233 11.96 -16.00 -4.55
C TRP A 233 11.04 -14.91 -5.09
N ALA A 234 11.23 -14.55 -6.35
CA ALA A 234 10.42 -13.57 -7.06
C ALA A 234 9.84 -14.19 -8.33
N VAL A 235 8.71 -13.66 -8.78
CA VAL A 235 8.09 -14.09 -10.04
C VAL A 235 9.06 -13.85 -11.20
N GLU A 236 9.16 -14.82 -12.10
CA GLU A 236 9.94 -14.73 -13.34
C GLU A 236 9.36 -13.66 -14.27
N ALA A 237 10.22 -13.08 -15.10
CA ALA A 237 9.80 -12.03 -16.03
C ALA A 237 8.71 -12.49 -17.01
N GLU A 238 8.76 -13.75 -17.46
CA GLU A 238 7.78 -14.34 -18.36
C GLU A 238 6.41 -14.52 -17.69
N THR A 239 6.39 -15.05 -16.46
CA THR A 239 5.16 -15.19 -15.67
C THR A 239 4.55 -13.84 -15.34
N TRP A 240 5.38 -12.86 -14.96
CA TRP A 240 4.95 -11.48 -14.80
C TRP A 240 4.31 -10.94 -16.08
N ALA A 241 4.98 -11.12 -17.23
CA ALA A 241 4.51 -10.62 -18.52
C ALA A 241 3.19 -11.27 -18.93
N SER A 242 3.04 -12.58 -18.70
CA SER A 242 1.81 -13.33 -18.95
C SER A 242 0.63 -12.78 -18.14
N ILE A 243 0.81 -12.57 -16.84
CA ILE A 243 -0.23 -12.00 -15.96
C ILE A 243 -0.57 -10.56 -16.39
N MET A 244 0.42 -9.72 -16.66
CA MET A 244 0.19 -8.34 -17.09
C MET A 244 -0.47 -8.27 -18.48
N TYR A 245 -0.16 -9.21 -19.37
CA TYR A 245 -0.75 -9.29 -20.70
C TYR A 245 -2.27 -9.44 -20.64
N ALA A 246 -2.80 -10.19 -19.67
CA ALA A 246 -4.24 -10.34 -19.47
C ALA A 246 -4.95 -8.99 -19.24
N TYR A 247 -4.26 -8.02 -18.66
CA TYR A 247 -4.83 -6.70 -18.29
C TYR A 247 -4.35 -5.55 -19.18
N ARG A 248 -3.61 -5.82 -20.25
CA ARG A 248 -3.01 -4.78 -21.13
C ARG A 248 -4.00 -3.79 -21.76
N LYS A 249 -5.29 -4.14 -21.83
CA LYS A 249 -6.36 -3.28 -22.35
C LYS A 249 -7.08 -2.47 -21.27
N ASN A 250 -6.87 -2.80 -19.99
CA ASN A 250 -7.45 -2.07 -18.87
C ASN A 250 -6.52 -0.92 -18.46
N LYS A 251 -6.93 0.32 -18.77
CA LYS A 251 -6.13 1.53 -18.51
C LYS A 251 -6.00 1.86 -17.02
N LEU A 252 -6.75 1.22 -16.14
CA LEU A 252 -6.71 1.42 -14.70
C LEU A 252 -5.82 0.41 -13.99
N VAL A 253 -5.22 -0.56 -14.69
CA VAL A 253 -4.37 -1.60 -14.11
C VAL A 253 -2.90 -1.31 -14.39
N TYR A 254 -2.12 -1.23 -13.32
CA TYR A 254 -0.68 -0.95 -13.35
C TYR A 254 0.10 -1.99 -12.55
N SER A 255 1.41 -2.08 -12.76
CA SER A 255 2.30 -2.90 -11.93
C SER A 255 3.22 -2.02 -11.06
N CYS A 256 3.45 -2.41 -9.81
CA CYS A 256 4.40 -1.80 -8.87
C CYS A 256 5.65 -2.67 -8.73
N GLY A 257 6.79 -2.09 -9.12
CA GLY A 257 8.02 -2.85 -9.24
C GLY A 257 7.99 -3.74 -10.49
N GLU A 258 9.17 -3.90 -11.09
CA GLU A 258 9.45 -4.69 -12.29
C GLU A 258 8.37 -4.77 -13.38
N GLY A 259 8.53 -3.91 -14.38
CA GLY A 259 8.12 -4.09 -15.78
C GLY A 259 9.19 -3.50 -16.72
N MET A 260 9.39 -4.15 -17.87
CA MET A 260 10.35 -3.97 -18.98
C MET A 260 11.88 -4.04 -18.72
N ASN A 261 12.44 -3.66 -17.56
CA ASN A 261 13.91 -3.59 -17.39
C ASN A 261 14.48 -4.18 -16.09
N GLY A 262 13.77 -5.07 -15.40
CA GLY A 262 14.31 -5.76 -14.21
C GLY A 262 14.56 -4.84 -12.99
N SER A 263 13.95 -3.65 -12.95
CA SER A 263 14.18 -2.69 -11.87
C SER A 263 12.96 -2.48 -10.99
N VAL A 264 13.24 -2.40 -9.69
CA VAL A 264 12.26 -2.36 -8.60
C VAL A 264 12.08 -0.95 -8.01
N LYS A 265 12.72 0.07 -8.58
CA LYS A 265 12.75 1.43 -8.03
C LYS A 265 11.47 2.21 -8.34
N CYS A 266 10.91 2.89 -7.34
CA CYS A 266 9.67 3.67 -7.49
C CYS A 266 9.76 4.78 -8.54
N ARG A 267 10.96 5.34 -8.76
CA ARG A 267 11.22 6.38 -9.75
C ARG A 267 10.89 5.97 -11.20
N GLN A 268 10.72 4.68 -11.45
CA GLN A 268 10.41 4.16 -12.80
C GLN A 268 8.92 3.90 -13.01
N CYS A 269 8.20 3.39 -12.01
CA CYS A 269 6.76 3.17 -12.17
C CYS A 269 5.94 4.44 -11.95
N GLY A 270 6.35 5.32 -11.04
CA GLY A 270 5.69 6.61 -10.79
C GLY A 270 4.25 6.53 -10.25
N ASN A 271 3.66 5.33 -10.12
CA ASN A 271 2.24 5.13 -9.78
C ASN A 271 1.83 5.93 -8.53
N CYS A 272 2.59 5.83 -7.43
CA CYS A 272 2.21 6.50 -6.18
C CYS A 272 2.15 8.03 -6.32
N LEU A 273 3.09 8.66 -7.04
CA LEU A 273 3.05 10.12 -7.23
C LEU A 273 1.92 10.53 -8.18
N ARG A 274 1.75 9.81 -9.30
CA ARG A 274 0.67 10.07 -10.25
C ARG A 274 -0.68 10.05 -9.56
N GLU A 275 -0.97 8.97 -8.83
CA GLU A 275 -2.25 8.82 -8.13
C GLU A 275 -2.39 9.77 -6.94
N TYR A 276 -1.28 10.14 -6.29
CA TYR A 276 -1.30 11.12 -5.21
C TYR A 276 -1.83 12.48 -5.70
N PHE A 277 -1.24 13.02 -6.77
CA PHE A 277 -1.66 14.31 -7.32
C PHE A 277 -3.06 14.26 -7.93
N ALA A 278 -3.42 13.16 -8.63
CA ALA A 278 -4.78 12.96 -9.12
C ALA A 278 -5.80 12.97 -7.97
N THR A 279 -5.48 12.32 -6.85
CA THR A 279 -6.36 12.27 -5.68
C THR A 279 -6.47 13.61 -4.98
N LYS A 280 -5.38 14.40 -4.89
CA LYS A 280 -5.45 15.77 -4.36
C LYS A 280 -6.44 16.63 -5.16
N LEU A 281 -6.44 16.51 -6.48
CA LEU A 281 -7.40 17.22 -7.34
C LEU A 281 -8.83 16.77 -7.04
N ARG A 282 -9.09 15.45 -6.98
CA ARG A 282 -10.42 14.92 -6.61
C ARG A 282 -10.91 15.43 -5.26
N ILE A 283 -10.05 15.44 -4.24
CA ILE A 283 -10.39 15.95 -2.90
C ILE A 283 -10.69 17.45 -2.95
N ALA A 284 -9.91 18.22 -3.70
CA ALA A 284 -10.14 19.66 -3.86
C ALA A 284 -11.48 19.95 -4.54
N ASP A 285 -11.77 19.25 -5.64
CA ASP A 285 -13.03 19.40 -6.40
C ASP A 285 -14.24 19.00 -5.55
N ALA A 286 -14.15 17.93 -4.76
CA ALA A 286 -15.21 17.49 -3.86
C ALA A 286 -15.44 18.48 -2.69
N SER A 287 -14.43 19.26 -2.30
CA SER A 287 -14.57 20.28 -1.25
C SER A 287 -15.22 21.58 -1.75
N CYS A 288 -15.34 21.75 -3.07
CA CYS A 288 -15.95 22.92 -3.70
C CYS A 288 -17.44 22.73 -4.04
N ARG A 289 -17.98 21.52 -3.87
CA ARG A 289 -19.40 21.18 -4.07
C ARG A 289 -20.14 21.21 -2.75
#